data_AF-A0A9D1QN54-F1
#
_entry.id   AF-A0A9D1QN54-F1
#
_cell.length_a   1.000
_cell.length_b   1.000
_cell.length_c   1.000
_cell.angle_alpha   90.00
_cell.angle_beta   90.00
_cell.angle_gamma   90.00
#
_symmetry.space_group_name_H-M   'P 1'
#
loop_
_entity.id
_entity.type
_entity.pdbx_description
1 polymer ?
#
loop_
_entity_poly.entity_id
_entity_poly.type
_entity_poly.pdbx_seq_one_letter_code
_entity_poly.pdbx_strand_id
1 'polypeptide(L)'
;MKHAARKTTSVLLSTLLLGSSCLMGVSADEINTDPVSVDTENTYYDSADKTYHVALTINETAGDDVTVELSDAIVDTLYTQVSYWLPGDSFQIQVTITNNSDKVYKYADNSFTITPAKYGVLSDFIGYDGEAIPFAYISGIATTSKAIYKNLFDKSDDGDITAADMFGIYDKLAEKNYTGDNALTEYMLDYYNVLYHTSYATWNELVAAKPSLGDTFASTGNNGLFTMSYSYMESMCEAHPEMAPYVMYEVIDDTTNPDDPTVRVQFKWPEQDLAAFSYNFFYQDLFSAAYGMEECDQLNPNRNTSFTRTRGVGDYADSSSDLYQQTNGYFASLENADSLATGESITFDMKLAMDGPYTGNGYMNYKFSFANSIGFTRIDTTYQVVHQYYTSVDGGDYELDGTVVSDPISGMVGDVINAADIEKLLQYGDNEYTYYGDNGSISLVLDASTNLVIIEYHRDYTTPVDPGDPDDPNNPDKPVDPDNPGEDVNDPDIPTTGGTDTNTGDNGNSGNESISDDETPLAPATGDTSNLAVVLTVVVMVSALAVVVLRKKAHN
;
A
#
# COMPACT_ATOMS: atom_id res chain seq x y z
N MET A 1 30.34 29.09 3.93
CA MET A 1 29.41 30.25 3.85
C MET A 1 28.13 29.77 3.15
N LYS A 2 26.97 30.31 3.54
CA LYS A 2 25.63 29.72 3.34
C LYS A 2 25.43 28.39 4.12
N HIS A 3 24.16 28.13 4.47
CA HIS A 3 23.73 27.08 5.40
C HIS A 3 23.01 25.94 4.68
N ALA A 4 23.04 24.76 5.30
CA ALA A 4 21.87 23.89 5.44
C ALA A 4 21.74 23.58 6.95
N ALA A 5 20.52 23.49 7.48
CA ALA A 5 20.28 23.35 8.91
C ALA A 5 19.91 21.90 9.27
N ARG A 6 20.61 21.30 10.26
CA ARG A 6 20.11 20.12 10.96
C ARG A 6 18.99 20.57 11.91
N LYS A 7 17.77 20.05 11.73
CA LYS A 7 16.74 20.10 12.78
C LYS A 7 17.06 19.00 13.79
N THR A 8 17.44 19.37 15.01
CA THR A 8 17.51 18.46 16.17
C THR A 8 16.79 19.14 17.32
N THR A 9 15.53 18.77 17.55
CA THR A 9 14.67 19.39 18.56
C THR A 9 14.95 18.79 19.94
N SER A 10 15.97 19.29 20.63
CA SER A 10 16.18 18.94 22.04
C SER A 10 15.11 19.61 22.92
N VAL A 11 14.16 18.82 23.42
CA VAL A 11 13.23 19.26 24.47
C VAL A 11 14.02 19.45 25.77
N LEU A 12 14.26 20.70 26.17
CA LEU A 12 15.02 21.05 27.36
C LEU A 12 14.08 21.59 28.44
N LEU A 13 13.72 20.71 29.38
CA LEU A 13 12.78 20.99 30.46
C LEU A 13 13.29 22.13 31.37
N SER A 14 12.53 23.22 31.50
CA SER A 14 12.85 24.31 32.44
C SER A 14 11.61 24.93 33.08
N THR A 15 11.39 24.63 34.36
CA THR A 15 10.36 25.27 35.19
C THR A 15 10.97 26.42 36.00
N LEU A 16 10.42 27.63 35.87
CA LEU A 16 10.15 28.53 37.02
C LEU A 16 9.18 29.68 36.66
N LEU A 17 8.76 30.43 37.67
CA LEU A 17 7.52 31.24 37.67
C LEU A 17 7.69 32.74 37.35
N LEU A 18 6.54 33.34 36.97
CA LEU A 18 6.10 34.73 37.20
C LEU A 18 6.71 35.89 36.37
N GLY A 19 5.85 36.56 35.61
CA GLY A 19 6.06 37.89 35.04
C GLY A 19 4.83 38.38 34.27
N SER A 20 4.30 39.56 34.59
CA SER A 20 3.02 40.04 34.03
C SER A 20 3.13 40.71 32.66
N SER A 21 2.09 40.50 31.85
CA SER A 21 1.50 41.45 30.88
C SER A 21 2.41 42.13 29.84
N CYS A 22 2.28 41.67 28.59
CA CYS A 22 1.96 42.55 27.45
C CYS A 22 1.29 41.71 26.34
N LEU A 23 0.26 42.23 25.68
CA LEU A 23 -0.22 41.62 24.43
C LEU A 23 0.78 41.97 23.32
N MET A 24 1.31 40.96 22.65
CA MET A 24 1.68 41.04 21.24
C MET A 24 1.06 39.83 20.55
N GLY A 25 0.39 40.06 19.42
CA GLY A 25 -0.14 38.98 18.59
C GLY A 25 1.02 38.25 17.94
N VAL A 26 1.42 37.11 18.52
CA VAL A 26 2.15 36.09 17.77
C VAL A 26 1.12 35.47 16.84
N SER A 27 1.27 35.68 15.52
CA SER A 27 0.68 34.75 14.57
C SER A 27 1.31 33.41 14.88
N ALA A 28 0.50 32.39 15.18
CA ALA A 28 0.99 31.05 15.01
C ALA A 28 1.36 30.93 13.53
N ASP A 29 2.61 30.60 13.23
CA ASP A 29 2.88 29.87 12.00
C ASP A 29 2.15 28.54 12.19
N GLU A 30 1.16 28.24 11.35
CA GLU A 30 0.53 26.92 11.35
C GLU A 30 1.64 25.90 11.10
N ILE A 31 1.88 25.06 12.10
CA ILE A 31 2.79 23.93 11.95
C ILE A 31 2.06 22.96 11.05
N ASN A 32 2.31 23.07 9.75
CA ASN A 32 1.81 22.14 8.75
C ASN A 32 2.39 20.76 9.03
N THR A 33 1.67 19.99 9.86
CA THR A 33 1.93 18.58 10.12
C THR A 33 1.62 17.80 8.87
N ASP A 34 2.52 16.89 8.49
CA ASP A 34 2.24 15.92 7.44
C ASP A 34 0.98 15.11 7.83
N PRO A 35 0.13 14.70 6.86
CA PRO A 35 -1.18 14.11 7.15
C PRO A 35 -1.08 12.79 7.94
N VAL A 36 0.09 12.15 7.90
CA VAL A 36 0.48 11.01 8.74
C VAL A 36 1.83 11.33 9.38
N SER A 37 2.02 10.96 10.65
CA SER A 37 3.30 11.09 11.36
C SER A 37 3.57 9.94 12.33
N VAL A 38 4.84 9.59 12.53
CA VAL A 38 5.27 8.59 13.52
C VAL A 38 5.07 9.14 14.95
N ASP A 39 4.41 8.38 15.79
CA ASP A 39 4.38 8.60 17.24
C ASP A 39 5.66 8.01 17.85
N THR A 40 6.62 8.89 18.15
CA THR A 40 7.92 8.53 18.71
C THR A 40 7.89 8.19 20.20
N GLU A 41 6.77 8.37 20.91
CA GLU A 41 6.64 7.95 22.31
C GLU A 41 6.14 6.49 22.42
N ASN A 42 5.28 6.05 21.49
CA ASN A 42 4.77 4.68 21.42
C ASN A 42 5.47 3.79 20.37
N THR A 43 6.50 4.29 19.68
CA THR A 43 7.36 3.51 18.79
C THR A 43 8.64 3.03 19.51
N TYR A 44 8.77 1.73 19.75
CA TYR A 44 9.88 1.14 20.52
C TYR A 44 10.05 -0.37 20.27
N TYR A 45 11.17 -0.95 20.73
CA TYR A 45 11.37 -2.40 20.78
C TYR A 45 11.14 -2.91 22.22
N ASP A 46 10.24 -3.88 22.41
CA ASP A 46 10.15 -4.61 23.68
C ASP A 46 11.08 -5.83 23.68
N SER A 47 11.95 -5.88 24.68
CA SER A 47 12.88 -7.00 24.90
C SER A 47 12.24 -8.25 25.52
N ALA A 48 11.01 -8.15 26.04
CA ALA A 48 10.35 -9.22 26.77
C ALA A 48 9.71 -10.28 25.86
N ASP A 49 9.01 -9.85 24.81
CA ASP A 49 8.43 -10.69 23.75
C ASP A 49 9.28 -10.69 22.46
N LYS A 50 10.07 -9.62 22.25
CA LYS A 50 10.91 -9.31 21.07
C LYS A 50 10.16 -8.67 19.91
N THR A 51 9.09 -7.92 20.20
CA THR A 51 8.32 -7.18 19.21
C THR A 51 8.85 -5.76 19.02
N TYR A 52 8.89 -5.30 17.76
CA TYR A 52 9.08 -3.89 17.41
C TYR A 52 7.70 -3.23 17.25
N HIS A 53 7.31 -2.40 18.21
CA HIS A 53 6.08 -1.61 18.13
C HIS A 53 6.33 -0.35 17.29
N VAL A 54 5.50 -0.12 16.28
CA VAL A 54 5.57 1.03 15.38
C VAL A 54 4.23 1.76 15.46
N ALA A 55 4.24 2.96 16.01
CA ALA A 55 3.05 3.77 16.22
C ALA A 55 2.99 4.93 15.23
N LEU A 56 1.84 5.11 14.58
CA LEU A 56 1.57 6.10 13.55
C LEU A 56 0.27 6.85 13.88
N THR A 57 0.20 8.12 13.48
CA THR A 57 -0.95 8.99 13.71
C THR A 57 -1.42 9.58 12.39
N ILE A 58 -2.72 9.47 12.09
CA ILE A 58 -3.41 10.29 11.08
C ILE A 58 -3.78 11.61 11.75
N ASN A 59 -3.30 12.73 11.21
CA ASN A 59 -3.39 14.06 11.82
C ASN A 59 -4.63 14.85 11.34
N GLU A 60 -4.99 15.94 12.04
CA GLU A 60 -6.05 16.89 11.63
C GLU A 60 -5.89 17.40 10.17
N THR A 61 -4.64 17.51 9.70
CA THR A 61 -4.27 17.91 8.33
C THR A 61 -4.54 16.84 7.25
N ALA A 62 -5.00 15.64 7.62
CA ALA A 62 -5.40 14.60 6.69
C ALA A 62 -6.63 15.01 5.85
N GLY A 63 -6.62 14.59 4.58
CA GLY A 63 -7.68 14.86 3.59
C GLY A 63 -8.78 13.82 3.59
N ASP A 64 -9.50 13.70 2.47
CA ASP A 64 -10.58 12.72 2.30
C ASP A 64 -10.04 11.29 2.00
N ASP A 65 -8.86 11.18 1.40
CA ASP A 65 -8.11 9.92 1.27
C ASP A 65 -6.72 10.07 1.93
N VAL A 66 -6.26 9.01 2.60
CA VAL A 66 -5.01 8.99 3.37
C VAL A 66 -4.23 7.73 3.04
N THR A 67 -2.95 7.88 2.69
CA THR A 67 -2.00 6.76 2.59
C THR A 67 -1.06 6.80 3.79
N VAL A 68 -1.00 5.71 4.56
CA VAL A 68 -0.08 5.53 5.67
C VAL A 68 1.09 4.68 5.17
N GLU A 69 2.22 5.34 4.87
CA GLU A 69 3.48 4.66 4.58
C GLU A 69 4.13 4.15 5.89
N LEU A 70 4.54 2.89 5.89
CA LEU A 70 5.00 2.16 7.07
C LEU A 70 6.52 2.01 7.09
N SER A 71 7.17 1.99 5.92
CA SER A 71 8.53 1.44 5.79
C SER A 71 9.58 2.26 6.52
N ASP A 72 9.59 3.58 6.37
CA ASP A 72 10.57 4.44 7.06
C ASP A 72 10.46 4.29 8.58
N ALA A 73 9.23 4.24 9.11
CA ALA A 73 8.97 4.04 10.53
C ALA A 73 9.42 2.66 11.02
N ILE A 74 9.13 1.59 10.27
CA ILE A 74 9.60 0.24 10.57
C ILE A 74 11.14 0.18 10.54
N VAL A 75 11.75 0.70 9.49
CA VAL A 75 13.19 0.63 9.24
C VAL A 75 13.98 1.41 10.30
N ASP A 76 13.58 2.63 10.64
CA ASP A 76 14.23 3.39 11.73
C ASP A 76 14.05 2.70 13.09
N THR A 77 12.90 2.08 13.35
CA THR A 77 12.65 1.34 14.61
C THR A 77 13.52 0.09 14.71
N LEU A 78 13.68 -0.66 13.62
CA LEU A 78 14.60 -1.80 13.54
C LEU A 78 16.06 -1.37 13.75
N TYR A 79 16.48 -0.25 13.15
CA TYR A 79 17.84 0.29 13.32
C TYR A 79 18.20 0.67 14.77
N THR A 80 17.23 0.79 15.68
CA THR A 80 17.51 0.97 17.12
C THR A 80 18.21 -0.24 17.76
N GLN A 81 18.01 -1.45 17.22
CA GLN A 81 18.60 -2.70 17.73
C GLN A 81 19.51 -3.40 16.71
N VAL A 82 19.21 -3.26 15.40
CA VAL A 82 19.76 -4.09 14.32
C VAL A 82 20.57 -3.21 13.35
N SER A 83 21.90 -3.27 13.42
CA SER A 83 22.77 -2.47 12.53
C SER A 83 22.93 -3.05 11.11
N TYR A 84 22.61 -4.33 10.93
CA TYR A 84 22.62 -5.07 9.67
C TYR A 84 21.79 -6.34 9.84
N TRP A 85 21.21 -6.86 8.76
CA TRP A 85 20.46 -8.12 8.77
C TRP A 85 21.39 -9.28 8.39
N LEU A 86 21.14 -10.45 8.97
CA LEU A 86 21.83 -11.70 8.65
C LEU A 86 20.87 -12.70 7.96
N PRO A 87 21.40 -13.63 7.14
CA PRO A 87 20.65 -14.81 6.72
C PRO A 87 20.06 -15.55 7.93
N GLY A 88 18.74 -15.76 7.92
CA GLY A 88 18.01 -16.41 9.00
C GLY A 88 17.44 -15.44 10.06
N ASP A 89 17.65 -14.13 9.93
CA ASP A 89 16.98 -13.15 10.80
C ASP A 89 15.48 -13.03 10.46
N SER A 90 14.67 -12.75 11.48
CA SER A 90 13.27 -12.35 11.33
C SER A 90 12.84 -11.42 12.45
N PHE A 91 12.03 -10.42 12.13
CA PHE A 91 11.65 -9.34 13.03
C PHE A 91 10.13 -9.30 13.17
N GLN A 92 9.63 -9.58 14.39
CA GLN A 92 8.21 -9.44 14.72
C GLN A 92 7.91 -7.96 14.94
N ILE A 93 6.92 -7.44 14.23
CA ILE A 93 6.55 -6.03 14.26
C ILE A 93 5.05 -5.96 14.59
N GLN A 94 4.67 -4.99 15.40
CA GLN A 94 3.27 -4.65 15.63
C GLN A 94 3.06 -3.19 15.26
N VAL A 95 2.18 -2.94 14.29
CA VAL A 95 1.86 -1.61 13.80
C VAL A 95 0.55 -1.16 14.40
N THR A 96 0.52 0.06 14.94
CA THR A 96 -0.70 0.72 15.44
C THR A 96 -0.85 2.06 14.76
N ILE A 97 -2.00 2.30 14.13
CA ILE A 97 -2.34 3.57 13.47
C ILE A 97 -3.53 4.17 14.20
N THR A 98 -3.37 5.38 14.74
CA THR A 98 -4.40 6.10 15.50
C THR A 98 -4.93 7.27 14.70
N ASN A 99 -6.26 7.45 14.66
CA ASN A 99 -6.87 8.60 14.00
C ASN A 99 -7.04 9.77 15.00
N ASN A 100 -6.20 10.80 14.89
CA ASN A 100 -6.31 12.04 15.65
C ASN A 100 -6.91 13.20 14.82
N SER A 101 -7.54 12.89 13.67
CA SER A 101 -8.26 13.88 12.86
C SER A 101 -9.72 14.04 13.27
N ASP A 102 -10.37 15.09 12.78
CA ASP A 102 -11.80 15.38 12.94
C ASP A 102 -12.73 14.51 12.05
N LYS A 103 -12.15 13.57 11.28
CA LYS A 103 -12.80 12.76 10.26
C LYS A 103 -12.95 11.30 10.71
N VAL A 104 -13.87 10.56 10.10
CA VAL A 104 -13.97 9.10 10.25
C VAL A 104 -13.60 8.46 8.92
N TYR A 105 -12.73 7.46 8.96
CA TYR A 105 -12.31 6.71 7.76
C TYR A 105 -12.74 5.25 7.84
N LYS A 106 -12.61 4.56 6.71
CA LYS A 106 -12.47 3.09 6.65
C LYS A 106 -11.20 2.73 5.89
N TYR A 107 -10.73 1.49 6.06
CA TYR A 107 -9.72 0.89 5.19
C TYR A 107 -10.18 0.97 3.73
N ALA A 108 -9.29 1.44 2.85
CA ALA A 108 -9.54 1.46 1.42
C ALA A 108 -9.25 0.07 0.85
N ASP A 109 -10.27 -0.60 0.31
CA ASP A 109 -10.16 -1.96 -0.24
C ASP A 109 -9.14 -2.01 -1.41
N ASN A 110 -8.25 -2.99 -1.39
CA ASN A 110 -7.09 -3.14 -2.29
C ASN A 110 -6.11 -1.94 -2.26
N SER A 111 -5.99 -1.23 -1.13
CA SER A 111 -5.00 -0.16 -0.93
C SER A 111 -3.68 -0.62 -0.28
N PHE A 112 -3.62 -1.86 0.21
CA PHE A 112 -2.38 -2.46 0.68
C PHE A 112 -1.35 -2.54 -0.45
N THR A 113 -0.13 -2.12 -0.18
CA THR A 113 1.03 -2.35 -1.08
C THR A 113 2.22 -2.81 -0.27
N ILE A 114 3.04 -3.70 -0.83
CA ILE A 114 4.46 -3.83 -0.47
C ILE A 114 5.27 -4.04 -1.76
N THR A 115 6.35 -3.28 -1.93
CA THR A 115 7.16 -3.26 -3.16
C THR A 115 8.64 -2.94 -2.86
N PRO A 116 9.59 -3.21 -3.77
CA PRO A 116 10.98 -2.75 -3.63
C PRO A 116 11.10 -1.22 -3.69
N ALA A 117 11.58 -0.58 -2.62
CA ALA A 117 11.85 0.87 -2.62
C ALA A 117 13.22 1.15 -3.24
N LYS A 118 13.25 1.93 -4.33
CA LYS A 118 14.45 2.11 -5.16
C LYS A 118 15.31 3.28 -4.71
N TYR A 119 16.53 2.99 -4.23
CA TYR A 119 17.49 4.00 -3.79
C TYR A 119 18.85 3.90 -4.49
N GLY A 120 19.39 5.05 -4.90
CA GLY A 120 20.75 5.17 -5.47
C GLY A 120 20.76 5.38 -6.99
N VAL A 121 21.78 4.82 -7.65
CA VAL A 121 21.93 4.89 -9.12
C VAL A 121 21.21 3.70 -9.75
N LEU A 122 20.29 3.97 -10.65
CA LEU A 122 19.60 2.96 -11.46
C LEU A 122 20.49 2.47 -12.59
N SER A 123 20.41 1.17 -12.88
CA SER A 123 20.92 0.57 -14.11
C SER A 123 19.86 0.62 -15.21
N ASP A 124 20.24 0.32 -16.45
CA ASP A 124 19.29 0.12 -17.56
C ASP A 124 18.58 -1.25 -17.50
N PHE A 125 18.80 -2.05 -16.44
CA PHE A 125 18.21 -3.38 -16.28
C PHE A 125 16.83 -3.34 -15.61
N ILE A 126 15.96 -4.26 -16.02
CA ILE A 126 14.54 -4.31 -15.66
C ILE A 126 14.24 -5.55 -14.79
N GLY A 127 13.58 -5.35 -13.65
CA GLY A 127 13.17 -6.40 -12.71
C GLY A 127 11.77 -6.98 -12.99
N TYR A 128 11.33 -7.94 -12.17
CA TYR A 128 9.97 -8.51 -12.21
C TYR A 128 8.86 -7.45 -12.02
N ASP A 129 9.18 -6.34 -11.35
CA ASP A 129 8.32 -5.18 -11.12
C ASP A 129 8.14 -4.29 -12.36
N GLY A 130 8.68 -4.70 -13.52
CA GLY A 130 8.57 -3.98 -14.81
C GLY A 130 9.45 -2.74 -14.88
N GLU A 131 10.44 -2.64 -13.99
CA GLU A 131 10.98 -1.39 -13.49
C GLU A 131 12.51 -1.44 -13.30
N ALA A 132 13.16 -0.27 -13.22
CA ALA A 132 14.62 -0.18 -13.31
C ALA A 132 15.35 -0.57 -12.00
N ILE A 133 16.30 -1.49 -12.08
CA ILE A 133 17.02 -2.06 -10.92
C ILE A 133 18.16 -1.11 -10.49
N PRO A 134 18.25 -0.71 -9.20
CA PRO A 134 19.44 -0.03 -8.66
C PRO A 134 20.69 -0.91 -8.72
N PHE A 135 21.85 -0.38 -9.14
CA PHE A 135 23.12 -1.16 -9.20
C PHE A 135 23.51 -1.80 -7.85
N ALA A 136 23.10 -1.20 -6.74
CA ALA A 136 23.33 -1.74 -5.41
C ALA A 136 22.51 -3.00 -5.10
N TYR A 137 21.36 -3.17 -5.77
CA TYR A 137 20.35 -4.23 -5.62
C TYR A 137 20.51 -5.35 -6.66
N ILE A 138 21.60 -5.33 -7.42
CA ILE A 138 22.09 -6.50 -8.16
C ILE A 138 22.96 -7.31 -7.19
N SER A 139 22.91 -8.65 -7.20
CA SER A 139 23.83 -9.44 -6.35
C SER A 139 25.25 -9.47 -6.91
N GLY A 140 26.23 -9.79 -6.07
CA GLY A 140 27.61 -10.04 -6.50
C GLY A 140 27.72 -11.32 -7.32
N ILE A 141 28.62 -11.33 -8.32
CA ILE A 141 28.94 -12.52 -9.11
C ILE A 141 29.40 -13.64 -8.15
N ALA A 142 28.73 -14.78 -8.18
CA ALA A 142 28.98 -15.89 -7.27
C ALA A 142 30.29 -16.62 -7.61
N THR A 143 31.41 -16.12 -7.10
CA THR A 143 32.75 -16.71 -7.27
C THR A 143 32.82 -18.16 -6.78
N THR A 144 32.04 -18.53 -5.76
CA THR A 144 31.87 -19.90 -5.25
C THR A 144 31.21 -20.87 -6.25
N SER A 145 30.57 -20.36 -7.32
CA SER A 145 29.99 -21.21 -8.36
C SER A 145 31.08 -21.87 -9.22
N LYS A 146 30.97 -23.18 -9.42
CA LYS A 146 31.87 -23.97 -10.28
C LYS A 146 31.82 -23.53 -11.74
N ALA A 147 30.75 -22.86 -12.18
CA ALA A 147 30.70 -22.17 -13.46
C ALA A 147 31.81 -21.11 -13.56
N ILE A 148 32.00 -20.33 -12.49
CA ILE A 148 32.97 -19.23 -12.43
C ILE A 148 34.37 -19.77 -12.11
N TYR A 149 34.67 -20.15 -10.86
CA TYR A 149 36.07 -20.35 -10.46
C TYR A 149 36.75 -21.49 -11.23
N LYS A 150 36.05 -22.61 -11.37
CA LYS A 150 36.61 -23.82 -11.95
C LYS A 150 36.50 -23.86 -13.47
N ASN A 151 35.32 -23.58 -14.03
CA ASN A 151 35.07 -23.80 -15.45
C ASN A 151 35.40 -22.59 -16.33
N LEU A 152 35.26 -21.35 -15.82
CA LEU A 152 35.65 -20.15 -16.56
C LEU A 152 37.11 -19.82 -16.32
N PHE A 153 37.55 -19.73 -15.06
CA PHE A 153 38.90 -19.30 -14.70
C PHE A 153 39.92 -20.42 -14.47
N ASP A 154 39.51 -21.68 -14.67
CA ASP A 154 40.39 -22.87 -14.62
C ASP A 154 41.12 -23.05 -13.25
N LYS A 155 40.55 -22.49 -12.16
CA LYS A 155 41.10 -22.54 -10.79
C LYS A 155 40.75 -23.84 -10.04
N SER A 156 41.45 -24.10 -8.92
CA SER A 156 41.20 -25.29 -8.09
C SER A 156 40.21 -25.01 -6.95
N ASP A 157 40.25 -23.81 -6.39
CA ASP A 157 39.42 -23.33 -5.28
C ASP A 157 38.81 -21.96 -5.64
N ASP A 158 37.68 -21.57 -5.05
CA ASP A 158 37.09 -20.24 -5.25
C ASP A 158 37.89 -19.12 -4.55
N GLY A 159 38.73 -19.47 -3.56
CA GLY A 159 39.76 -18.61 -2.99
C GLY A 159 40.90 -18.24 -3.95
N ASP A 160 41.10 -18.97 -5.05
CA ASP A 160 42.13 -18.68 -6.07
C ASP A 160 41.71 -17.56 -7.05
N ILE A 161 40.49 -17.02 -6.95
CA ILE A 161 39.99 -15.93 -7.81
C ILE A 161 40.52 -14.59 -7.32
N THR A 162 41.04 -13.78 -8.25
CA THR A 162 41.58 -12.45 -7.99
C THR A 162 40.69 -11.36 -8.58
N ALA A 163 40.87 -10.12 -8.13
CA ALA A 163 40.20 -8.97 -8.74
C ALA A 163 40.52 -8.84 -10.24
N ALA A 164 41.74 -9.18 -10.66
CA ALA A 164 42.13 -9.11 -12.07
C ALA A 164 41.42 -10.17 -12.93
N ASP A 165 41.16 -11.37 -12.39
CA ASP A 165 40.30 -12.35 -13.06
C ASP A 165 38.89 -11.78 -13.29
N MET A 166 38.32 -11.12 -12.26
CA MET A 166 36.96 -10.56 -12.31
C MET A 166 36.82 -9.32 -13.21
N PHE A 167 37.84 -8.46 -13.29
CA PHE A 167 37.89 -7.38 -14.27
C PHE A 167 37.99 -7.93 -15.70
N GLY A 168 38.89 -8.88 -15.94
CA GLY A 168 39.08 -9.55 -17.25
C GLY A 168 38.06 -10.66 -17.57
N ILE A 169 36.87 -10.64 -16.97
CA ILE A 169 35.88 -11.72 -17.14
C ILE A 169 35.43 -11.89 -18.61
N TYR A 170 35.26 -10.78 -19.34
CA TYR A 170 34.90 -10.80 -20.75
C TYR A 170 36.02 -11.28 -21.68
N ASP A 171 37.28 -10.97 -21.37
CA ASP A 171 38.43 -11.56 -22.08
C ASP A 171 38.44 -13.09 -21.90
N LYS A 172 38.14 -13.57 -20.68
CA LYS A 172 38.10 -15.00 -20.36
C LYS A 172 36.91 -15.73 -20.99
N LEU A 173 35.77 -15.05 -21.17
CA LEU A 173 34.63 -15.54 -21.94
C LEU A 173 34.98 -15.63 -23.44
N ALA A 174 35.66 -14.61 -23.98
CA ALA A 174 36.11 -14.58 -25.37
C ALA A 174 37.14 -15.68 -25.69
N GLU A 175 38.05 -16.02 -24.77
CA GLU A 175 38.92 -17.21 -24.89
C GLU A 175 38.13 -18.52 -25.08
N LYS A 176 36.90 -18.59 -24.55
CA LYS A 176 36.00 -19.75 -24.64
C LYS A 176 34.94 -19.60 -25.74
N ASN A 177 35.04 -18.55 -26.56
CA ASN A 177 34.18 -18.20 -27.71
C ASN A 177 32.80 -17.61 -27.36
N TYR A 178 32.59 -17.12 -26.13
CA TYR A 178 31.40 -16.35 -25.76
C TYR A 178 31.70 -14.86 -25.92
N THR A 179 30.92 -14.14 -26.73
CA THR A 179 31.23 -12.74 -27.10
C THR A 179 29.98 -11.93 -27.39
N GLY A 180 29.96 -10.66 -26.97
CA GLY A 180 28.82 -9.76 -27.10
C GLY A 180 28.11 -9.52 -25.77
N ASP A 181 27.03 -8.76 -25.82
CA ASP A 181 26.41 -8.13 -24.64
C ASP A 181 25.71 -9.11 -23.67
N ASN A 182 25.63 -10.40 -24.04
CA ASN A 182 25.04 -11.50 -23.24
C ASN A 182 26.04 -12.65 -23.00
N ALA A 183 27.35 -12.44 -23.17
CA ALA A 183 28.34 -13.52 -23.19
C ALA A 183 28.40 -14.31 -21.87
N LEU A 184 28.18 -13.68 -20.72
CA LEU A 184 28.15 -14.36 -19.42
C LEU A 184 26.84 -15.12 -19.23
N THR A 185 25.71 -14.57 -19.66
CA THR A 185 24.38 -15.19 -19.66
C THR A 185 24.38 -16.46 -20.52
N GLU A 186 24.91 -16.39 -21.75
CA GLU A 186 25.04 -17.55 -22.65
C GLU A 186 25.95 -18.64 -22.04
N TYR A 187 27.09 -18.24 -21.47
CA TYR A 187 28.01 -19.17 -20.79
C TYR A 187 27.37 -19.86 -19.57
N MET A 188 26.61 -19.12 -18.76
CA MET A 188 25.91 -19.65 -17.60
C MET A 188 24.76 -20.57 -18.03
N LEU A 189 23.99 -20.20 -19.06
CA LEU A 189 22.93 -21.03 -19.64
C LEU A 189 23.50 -22.37 -20.14
N ASP A 190 24.59 -22.38 -20.90
CA ASP A 190 25.22 -23.62 -21.39
C ASP A 190 25.77 -24.48 -20.25
N TYR A 191 26.38 -23.88 -19.23
CA TYR A 191 26.80 -24.60 -18.02
C TYR A 191 25.63 -25.30 -17.32
N TYR A 192 24.51 -24.61 -17.10
CA TYR A 192 23.35 -25.19 -16.44
C TYR A 192 22.59 -26.18 -17.32
N ASN A 193 22.54 -25.98 -18.64
CA ASN A 193 22.01 -26.96 -19.58
C ASN A 193 22.81 -28.28 -19.53
N VAL A 194 24.15 -28.21 -19.49
CA VAL A 194 25.01 -29.39 -19.30
C VAL A 194 24.77 -30.03 -17.92
N LEU A 195 24.67 -29.23 -16.85
CA LEU A 195 24.47 -29.69 -15.48
C LEU A 195 23.14 -30.42 -15.26
N TYR A 196 22.04 -29.91 -15.82
CA TYR A 196 20.69 -30.49 -15.69
C TYR A 196 20.32 -31.46 -16.82
N HIS A 197 21.18 -31.62 -17.83
CA HIS A 197 20.94 -32.39 -19.06
C HIS A 197 19.72 -31.87 -19.86
N THR A 198 19.62 -30.55 -19.96
CA THR A 198 18.55 -29.81 -20.65
C THR A 198 19.09 -29.09 -21.89
N SER A 199 18.19 -28.41 -22.61
CA SER A 199 18.54 -27.61 -23.81
C SER A 199 17.58 -26.42 -23.96
N TYR A 200 17.44 -25.64 -22.89
CA TYR A 200 16.69 -24.38 -22.92
C TYR A 200 17.41 -23.37 -23.81
N ALA A 201 16.64 -22.60 -24.60
CA ALA A 201 17.16 -21.65 -25.58
C ALA A 201 17.49 -20.28 -24.99
N THR A 202 17.00 -19.97 -23.78
CA THR A 202 17.24 -18.71 -23.07
C THR A 202 17.43 -18.94 -21.58
N TRP A 203 18.03 -17.96 -20.88
CA TRP A 203 18.13 -17.98 -19.42
C TRP A 203 16.75 -18.00 -18.76
N ASN A 204 15.81 -17.20 -19.27
CA ASN A 204 14.46 -17.11 -18.72
C ASN A 204 13.65 -18.41 -18.88
N GLU A 205 13.87 -19.20 -19.95
CA GLU A 205 13.34 -20.58 -20.04
C GLU A 205 13.93 -21.51 -18.97
N LEU A 206 15.23 -21.43 -18.72
CA LEU A 206 15.91 -22.21 -17.68
C LEU A 206 15.36 -21.86 -16.28
N VAL A 207 15.24 -20.57 -15.96
CA VAL A 207 14.69 -20.06 -14.69
C VAL A 207 13.26 -20.57 -14.48
N ALA A 208 12.37 -20.34 -15.45
CA ALA A 208 10.96 -20.77 -15.36
C ALA A 208 10.80 -22.29 -15.21
N ALA A 209 11.73 -23.08 -15.75
CA ALA A 209 11.73 -24.54 -15.63
C ALA A 209 12.59 -25.09 -14.46
N LYS A 210 13.20 -24.21 -13.65
CA LYS A 210 14.04 -24.52 -12.48
C LYS A 210 13.82 -23.47 -11.36
N PRO A 211 12.70 -23.49 -10.62
CA PRO A 211 12.49 -22.57 -9.49
C PRO A 211 13.65 -22.57 -8.47
N SER A 212 14.21 -23.74 -8.15
CA SER A 212 15.38 -23.87 -7.26
C SER A 212 16.75 -23.60 -7.94
N LEU A 213 16.79 -22.84 -9.03
CA LEU A 213 18.06 -22.43 -9.65
C LEU A 213 18.86 -21.50 -8.72
N GLY A 214 18.19 -20.58 -8.03
CA GLY A 214 18.82 -19.60 -7.14
C GLY A 214 19.58 -20.25 -5.99
N ASP A 215 19.05 -21.35 -5.45
CA ASP A 215 19.68 -22.17 -4.41
C ASP A 215 21.09 -22.66 -4.80
N THR A 216 21.39 -22.80 -6.09
CA THR A 216 22.73 -23.22 -6.55
C THR A 216 23.80 -22.13 -6.40
N PHE A 217 23.39 -20.86 -6.28
CA PHE A 217 24.26 -19.72 -5.99
C PHE A 217 24.54 -19.59 -4.48
N ALA A 218 23.80 -20.31 -3.63
CA ALA A 218 23.97 -20.36 -2.17
C ALA A 218 25.14 -21.27 -1.71
N SER A 219 26.28 -21.21 -2.41
CA SER A 219 27.46 -22.00 -2.06
C SER A 219 28.32 -21.29 -1.01
N THR A 220 28.67 -22.01 0.06
CA THR A 220 29.66 -21.57 1.06
C THR A 220 31.07 -21.53 0.46
N GLY A 221 31.88 -20.57 0.89
CA GLY A 221 33.23 -20.32 0.37
C GLY A 221 33.64 -18.86 0.50
N ASN A 222 34.44 -18.38 -0.45
CA ASN A 222 34.85 -16.99 -0.61
C ASN A 222 33.64 -16.03 -0.73
N ASN A 223 33.70 -14.87 -0.09
CA ASN A 223 32.60 -13.91 0.00
C ASN A 223 32.44 -12.98 -1.22
N GLY A 224 33.27 -13.14 -2.26
CA GLY A 224 33.23 -12.31 -3.47
C GLY A 224 33.69 -10.86 -3.28
N LEU A 225 34.35 -10.56 -2.16
CA LEU A 225 34.83 -9.22 -1.82
C LEU A 225 36.35 -9.11 -1.96
N PHE A 226 36.80 -8.12 -2.73
CA PHE A 226 38.21 -7.94 -3.08
C PHE A 226 38.77 -6.66 -2.47
N THR A 227 39.84 -6.77 -1.69
CA THR A 227 40.53 -5.62 -1.09
C THR A 227 41.66 -5.12 -1.99
N MET A 228 41.69 -3.83 -2.30
CA MET A 228 42.72 -3.18 -3.12
C MET A 228 42.85 -1.69 -2.77
N SER A 229 43.81 -0.96 -3.35
CA SER A 229 43.82 0.50 -3.25
C SER A 229 42.86 1.13 -4.28
N TYR A 230 42.35 2.31 -3.96
CA TYR A 230 41.40 3.03 -4.81
C TYR A 230 41.99 3.35 -6.20
N SER A 231 43.25 3.77 -6.27
CA SER A 231 43.94 4.08 -7.52
C SER A 231 44.13 2.85 -8.41
N TYR A 232 44.35 1.67 -7.82
CA TYR A 232 44.39 0.41 -8.56
C TYR A 232 43.01 0.07 -9.14
N MET A 233 41.95 0.18 -8.32
CA MET A 233 40.57 -0.02 -8.76
C MET A 233 40.21 0.93 -9.91
N GLU A 234 40.50 2.24 -9.81
CA GLU A 234 40.28 3.21 -10.89
C GLU A 234 41.05 2.79 -12.17
N SER A 235 42.33 2.42 -12.05
CA SER A 235 43.13 2.00 -13.21
C SER A 235 42.59 0.75 -13.92
N MET A 236 41.99 -0.18 -13.16
CA MET A 236 41.34 -1.37 -13.72
C MET A 236 39.99 -1.03 -14.35
N CYS A 237 39.20 -0.10 -13.78
CA CYS A 237 37.99 0.43 -14.41
C CYS A 237 38.26 1.23 -15.70
N GLU A 238 39.40 1.92 -15.81
CA GLU A 238 39.82 2.56 -17.06
C GLU A 238 40.28 1.55 -18.12
N ALA A 239 40.83 0.41 -17.71
CA ALA A 239 41.23 -0.69 -18.60
C ALA A 239 40.04 -1.56 -19.05
N HIS A 240 39.04 -1.74 -18.18
CA HIS A 240 37.85 -2.57 -18.37
C HIS A 240 36.56 -1.74 -18.26
N PRO A 241 36.31 -0.79 -19.20
CA PRO A 241 35.15 0.09 -19.17
C PRO A 241 33.81 -0.66 -19.25
N GLU A 242 33.80 -1.89 -19.76
CA GLU A 242 32.65 -2.79 -19.79
C GLU A 242 32.25 -3.29 -18.39
N MET A 243 33.21 -3.51 -17.49
CA MET A 243 32.94 -3.91 -16.10
C MET A 243 32.74 -2.72 -15.17
N ALA A 244 33.31 -1.55 -15.48
CA ALA A 244 33.34 -0.38 -14.60
C ALA A 244 31.98 0.04 -13.97
N PRO A 245 30.80 -0.02 -14.66
CA PRO A 245 29.51 0.29 -14.04
C PRO A 245 29.11 -0.67 -12.91
N TYR A 246 29.60 -1.91 -12.97
CA TYR A 246 29.23 -3.03 -12.09
C TYR A 246 30.23 -3.22 -10.94
N VAL A 247 31.25 -2.38 -10.85
CA VAL A 247 32.27 -2.37 -9.79
C VAL A 247 31.77 -1.49 -8.63
N MET A 248 31.07 -2.12 -7.69
CA MET A 248 30.62 -1.45 -6.46
C MET A 248 31.71 -1.54 -5.38
N TYR A 249 31.94 -0.46 -4.65
CA TYR A 249 32.99 -0.43 -3.61
C TYR A 249 32.60 0.38 -2.38
N GLU A 250 33.33 0.13 -1.29
CA GLU A 250 33.32 0.91 -0.05
C GLU A 250 34.76 1.20 0.39
N VAL A 251 35.00 2.33 1.05
CA VAL A 251 36.30 2.63 1.69
C VAL A 251 36.35 1.93 3.05
N ILE A 252 37.42 1.17 3.31
CA ILE A 252 37.60 0.42 4.56
C ILE A 252 38.81 0.89 5.40
N ASP A 253 39.76 1.61 4.80
CA ASP A 253 40.83 2.33 5.51
C ASP A 253 41.35 3.51 4.69
N ASP A 254 41.00 4.73 5.09
CA ASP A 254 41.57 6.00 4.62
C ASP A 254 42.64 6.56 5.56
N THR A 255 42.89 5.90 6.70
CA THR A 255 43.79 6.39 7.75
C THR A 255 45.26 6.05 7.49
N THR A 256 45.53 4.89 6.87
CA THR A 256 46.90 4.48 6.50
C THR A 256 47.43 5.26 5.30
N ASN A 257 46.56 5.63 4.35
CA ASN A 257 46.93 6.35 3.13
C ASN A 257 45.77 7.22 2.59
N PRO A 258 45.59 8.46 3.09
CA PRO A 258 44.44 9.29 2.72
C PRO A 258 44.35 9.68 1.23
N ASP A 259 45.49 9.71 0.51
CA ASP A 259 45.55 10.09 -0.91
C ASP A 259 45.25 8.91 -1.87
N ASP A 260 45.32 7.66 -1.38
CA ASP A 260 44.92 6.45 -2.11
C ASP A 260 44.45 5.39 -1.09
N PRO A 261 43.17 5.48 -0.63
CA PRO A 261 42.65 4.67 0.47
C PRO A 261 42.43 3.21 0.07
N THR A 262 42.37 2.34 1.06
CA THR A 262 42.02 0.92 0.85
C THR A 262 40.51 0.79 0.69
N VAL A 263 40.10 0.17 -0.43
CA VAL A 263 38.71 -0.13 -0.76
C VAL A 263 38.43 -1.62 -0.76
N ARG A 264 37.18 -1.98 -0.45
CA ARG A 264 36.62 -3.32 -0.61
C ARG A 264 35.61 -3.28 -1.76
N VAL A 265 35.81 -4.15 -2.74
CA VAL A 265 35.12 -4.15 -4.04
C VAL A 265 34.27 -5.41 -4.19
N GLN A 266 33.07 -5.26 -4.75
CA GLN A 266 32.20 -6.34 -5.19
C GLN A 266 31.82 -6.13 -6.67
N PHE A 267 32.01 -7.15 -7.49
CA PHE A 267 31.59 -7.16 -8.89
C PHE A 267 30.14 -7.64 -8.97
N LYS A 268 29.24 -6.79 -9.46
CA LYS A 268 27.81 -7.11 -9.69
C LYS A 268 27.62 -7.88 -10.99
N TRP A 269 26.50 -8.58 -11.15
CA TRP A 269 26.15 -9.20 -12.43
C TRP A 269 26.03 -8.13 -13.55
N PRO A 270 26.80 -8.24 -14.65
CA PRO A 270 26.94 -7.18 -15.65
C PRO A 270 25.98 -7.27 -16.84
N GLU A 271 24.97 -8.16 -16.78
CA GLU A 271 24.05 -8.45 -17.89
C GLU A 271 22.61 -8.60 -17.40
N GLN A 272 21.63 -8.16 -18.22
CA GLN A 272 20.20 -8.07 -17.87
C GLN A 272 19.64 -9.33 -17.23
N ASP A 273 19.73 -10.49 -17.89
CA ASP A 273 19.06 -11.72 -17.45
C ASP A 273 19.63 -12.23 -16.10
N LEU A 274 20.94 -12.11 -15.88
CA LEU A 274 21.60 -12.50 -14.63
C LEU A 274 21.35 -11.48 -13.51
N ALA A 275 21.36 -10.18 -13.83
CA ALA A 275 21.09 -9.12 -12.86
C ALA A 275 19.63 -9.16 -12.39
N ALA A 276 18.67 -9.23 -13.31
CA ALA A 276 17.25 -9.37 -13.03
C ALA A 276 16.96 -10.66 -12.25
N PHE A 277 17.53 -11.80 -12.65
CA PHE A 277 17.42 -13.04 -11.88
C PHE A 277 17.90 -12.87 -10.42
N SER A 278 19.03 -12.18 -10.21
CA SER A 278 19.56 -11.94 -8.86
C SER A 278 18.70 -11.00 -7.99
N TYR A 279 18.03 -10.05 -8.62
CA TYR A 279 17.11 -9.10 -7.98
C TYR A 279 15.75 -9.77 -7.67
N ASN A 280 15.20 -10.48 -8.66
CA ASN A 280 13.96 -11.26 -8.53
C ASN A 280 14.07 -12.30 -7.41
N PHE A 281 15.12 -13.15 -7.43
CA PHE A 281 15.34 -14.16 -6.38
C PHE A 281 15.47 -13.53 -4.99
N PHE A 282 16.05 -12.33 -4.86
CA PHE A 282 16.09 -11.65 -3.57
C PHE A 282 14.69 -11.27 -3.07
N TYR A 283 13.88 -10.61 -3.89
CA TYR A 283 12.57 -10.11 -3.46
C TYR A 283 11.44 -11.15 -3.52
N GLN A 284 11.63 -12.29 -4.20
CA GLN A 284 10.63 -13.36 -4.31
C GLN A 284 10.94 -14.57 -3.41
N ASP A 285 12.21 -14.97 -3.25
CA ASP A 285 12.59 -16.11 -2.39
C ASP A 285 13.23 -15.71 -1.06
N LEU A 286 14.10 -14.70 -1.04
CA LEU A 286 15.00 -14.46 0.11
C LEU A 286 14.44 -13.46 1.13
N PHE A 287 13.78 -12.39 0.69
CA PHE A 287 13.24 -11.34 1.54
C PHE A 287 11.71 -11.37 1.56
N SER A 288 11.16 -11.73 2.71
CA SER A 288 9.75 -12.08 2.87
C SER A 288 9.05 -11.21 3.91
N ALA A 289 7.75 -11.00 3.70
CA ALA A 289 6.84 -10.32 4.62
C ALA A 289 5.60 -11.18 4.89
N ALA A 290 5.09 -11.13 6.12
CA ALA A 290 3.82 -11.75 6.50
C ALA A 290 2.99 -10.76 7.33
N TYR A 291 1.66 -10.90 7.28
CA TYR A 291 0.70 -10.03 7.96
C TYR A 291 -0.35 -10.88 8.68
N GLY A 292 -0.69 -10.52 9.91
CA GLY A 292 -1.50 -11.33 10.82
C GLY A 292 -0.70 -12.40 11.55
N MET A 293 -1.02 -12.64 12.82
CA MET A 293 -0.19 -13.48 13.70
C MET A 293 -0.05 -14.93 13.21
N GLU A 294 -1.09 -15.52 12.62
CA GLU A 294 -1.06 -16.89 12.09
C GLU A 294 -0.05 -17.08 10.94
N GLU A 295 0.13 -16.04 10.12
CA GLU A 295 1.13 -16.00 9.05
C GLU A 295 2.53 -15.67 9.61
N CYS A 296 2.59 -14.75 10.59
CA CYS A 296 3.82 -14.39 11.29
C CYS A 296 4.45 -15.57 12.04
N ASP A 297 3.67 -16.40 12.72
CA ASP A 297 4.16 -17.59 13.44
C ASP A 297 4.75 -18.63 12.48
N GLN A 298 4.14 -18.81 11.30
CA GLN A 298 4.61 -19.73 10.27
C GLN A 298 5.88 -19.24 9.54
N LEU A 299 6.06 -17.91 9.41
CA LEU A 299 7.20 -17.30 8.74
C LEU A 299 8.51 -17.54 9.54
N ASN A 300 9.26 -18.58 9.16
CA ASN A 300 10.47 -19.01 9.84
C ASN A 300 11.62 -19.30 8.84
N PRO A 301 12.52 -18.33 8.58
CA PRO A 301 13.53 -18.43 7.52
C PRO A 301 14.64 -19.47 7.77
N ASN A 302 14.64 -20.15 8.92
CA ASN A 302 15.61 -21.20 9.25
C ASN A 302 15.03 -22.62 9.21
N ARG A 303 13.69 -22.76 9.29
CA ARG A 303 13.02 -24.05 9.55
C ARG A 303 11.74 -24.28 8.74
N ASN A 304 11.17 -23.24 8.15
CA ASN A 304 9.97 -23.31 7.32
C ASN A 304 10.17 -22.50 6.02
N THR A 305 11.35 -22.61 5.40
CA THR A 305 11.71 -21.85 4.20
C THR A 305 10.75 -22.10 3.04
N SER A 306 10.15 -23.29 2.94
CA SER A 306 9.09 -23.63 1.98
C SER A 306 7.83 -22.76 2.10
N PHE A 307 7.53 -22.22 3.28
CA PHE A 307 6.46 -21.24 3.49
C PHE A 307 6.99 -19.81 3.38
N THR A 308 8.17 -19.52 3.93
CA THR A 308 8.79 -18.18 3.83
C THR A 308 8.99 -17.73 2.36
N ARG A 309 9.24 -18.67 1.45
CA ARG A 309 9.36 -18.48 -0.01
C ARG A 309 8.02 -18.45 -0.78
N THR A 310 6.88 -18.46 -0.09
CA THR A 310 5.57 -18.14 -0.69
C THR A 310 5.00 -16.85 -0.10
N ARG A 311 5.90 -16.01 0.44
CA ARG A 311 5.66 -14.76 1.18
C ARG A 311 6.72 -13.72 0.81
N GLY A 312 7.38 -13.87 -0.34
CA GLY A 312 8.34 -12.89 -0.84
C GLY A 312 7.67 -11.54 -1.08
N VAL A 313 8.39 -10.44 -0.88
CA VAL A 313 7.90 -9.09 -1.20
C VAL A 313 7.35 -8.99 -2.63
N GLY A 314 7.94 -9.72 -3.58
CA GLY A 314 7.50 -9.76 -4.98
C GLY A 314 6.28 -10.64 -5.26
N ASP A 315 5.89 -11.53 -4.34
CA ASP A 315 4.67 -12.34 -4.48
C ASP A 315 3.40 -11.48 -4.33
N TYR A 316 3.52 -10.34 -3.63
CA TYR A 316 2.46 -9.36 -3.45
C TYR A 316 2.22 -8.43 -4.66
N ALA A 317 3.02 -8.53 -5.72
CA ALA A 317 2.95 -7.61 -6.86
C ALA A 317 1.73 -7.82 -7.78
N ASP A 318 1.13 -9.01 -7.75
CA ASP A 318 -0.15 -9.29 -8.43
C ASP A 318 -1.30 -9.15 -7.44
N SER A 319 -2.10 -8.09 -7.57
CA SER A 319 -3.26 -7.83 -6.71
C SER A 319 -4.41 -8.83 -6.90
N SER A 320 -4.35 -9.69 -7.92
CA SER A 320 -5.29 -10.79 -8.15
C SER A 320 -4.82 -12.14 -7.58
N SER A 321 -3.62 -12.19 -7.00
CA SER A 321 -3.08 -13.40 -6.36
C SER A 321 -3.81 -13.76 -5.06
N ASP A 322 -3.85 -15.06 -4.74
CA ASP A 322 -4.41 -15.58 -3.49
C ASP A 322 -3.74 -14.95 -2.25
N LEU A 323 -2.41 -14.71 -2.30
CA LEU A 323 -1.65 -14.10 -1.21
C LEU A 323 -2.06 -12.63 -0.99
N TYR A 324 -2.16 -11.84 -2.07
CA TYR A 324 -2.58 -10.46 -1.97
C TYR A 324 -4.01 -10.38 -1.44
N GLN A 325 -4.93 -11.19 -1.99
CA GLN A 325 -6.34 -11.19 -1.57
C GLN A 325 -6.53 -11.70 -0.14
N GLN A 326 -5.75 -12.70 0.32
CA GLN A 326 -5.68 -13.11 1.73
C GLN A 326 -5.27 -11.94 2.63
N THR A 327 -4.26 -11.17 2.22
CA THR A 327 -3.67 -10.08 3.01
C THR A 327 -4.57 -8.83 3.03
N ASN A 328 -5.16 -8.47 1.89
CA ASN A 328 -6.18 -7.42 1.79
C ASN A 328 -7.42 -7.77 2.63
N GLY A 329 -7.88 -9.02 2.57
CA GLY A 329 -8.96 -9.53 3.41
C GLY A 329 -8.64 -9.50 4.91
N TYR A 330 -7.38 -9.74 5.29
CA TYR A 330 -6.92 -9.55 6.67
C TYR A 330 -7.06 -8.08 7.10
N PHE A 331 -6.54 -7.12 6.34
CA PHE A 331 -6.67 -5.69 6.67
C PHE A 331 -8.13 -5.22 6.77
N ALA A 332 -9.00 -5.67 5.86
CA ALA A 332 -10.43 -5.38 5.90
C ALA A 332 -11.16 -6.04 7.09
N SER A 333 -10.58 -7.06 7.74
CA SER A 333 -11.17 -7.77 8.89
C SER A 333 -10.74 -7.24 10.26
N LEU A 334 -9.85 -6.23 10.31
CA LEU A 334 -9.33 -5.69 11.55
C LEU A 334 -10.38 -4.89 12.35
N GLU A 335 -10.16 -4.77 13.66
CA GLU A 335 -10.96 -3.88 14.50
C GLU A 335 -10.83 -2.44 13.99
N ASN A 336 -11.98 -1.74 13.90
CA ASN A 336 -12.13 -0.40 13.34
C ASN A 336 -11.79 -0.26 11.83
N ALA A 337 -11.61 -1.35 11.08
CA ALA A 337 -11.36 -1.29 9.63
C ALA A 337 -12.52 -0.64 8.83
N ASP A 338 -13.78 -0.97 9.15
CA ASP A 338 -14.96 -0.37 8.50
C ASP A 338 -15.31 1.04 9.00
N SER A 339 -14.75 1.47 10.13
CA SER A 339 -15.00 2.76 10.77
C SER A 339 -13.95 3.04 11.85
N LEU A 340 -12.96 3.85 11.52
CA LEU A 340 -11.89 4.33 12.39
C LEU A 340 -12.18 5.80 12.77
N ALA A 341 -12.82 6.02 13.92
CA ALA A 341 -13.20 7.36 14.38
C ALA A 341 -12.08 8.08 15.16
N THR A 342 -12.30 9.34 15.48
CA THR A 342 -11.35 10.17 16.25
C THR A 342 -11.04 9.56 17.62
N GLY A 343 -9.75 9.32 17.89
CA GLY A 343 -9.24 8.70 19.10
C GLY A 343 -9.25 7.16 19.08
N GLU A 344 -9.72 6.54 18.00
CA GLU A 344 -9.63 5.09 17.79
C GLU A 344 -8.34 4.72 17.04
N SER A 345 -7.97 3.45 17.16
CA SER A 345 -6.77 2.87 16.52
C SER A 345 -7.13 1.59 15.78
N ILE A 346 -6.35 1.30 14.74
CA ILE A 346 -6.28 0.00 14.07
C ILE A 346 -4.88 -0.57 14.31
N THR A 347 -4.81 -1.82 14.79
CA THR A 347 -3.56 -2.49 15.15
C THR A 347 -3.45 -3.83 14.43
N PHE A 348 -2.28 -4.11 13.87
CA PHE A 348 -1.99 -5.38 13.19
C PHE A 348 -0.56 -5.84 13.43
N ASP A 349 -0.37 -7.16 13.36
CA ASP A 349 0.94 -7.78 13.45
C ASP A 349 1.49 -8.01 12.04
N MET A 350 2.79 -7.78 11.86
CA MET A 350 3.51 -8.15 10.65
C MET A 350 4.89 -8.70 10.99
N LYS A 351 5.51 -9.41 10.05
CA LYS A 351 6.85 -9.98 10.27
C LYS A 351 7.66 -9.95 9.00
N LEU A 352 8.89 -9.46 9.11
CA LEU A 352 9.86 -9.48 8.03
C LEU A 352 10.89 -10.59 8.27
N ALA A 353 11.36 -11.25 7.22
CA ALA A 353 12.31 -12.36 7.31
C ALA A 353 13.32 -12.38 6.16
N MET A 354 14.52 -12.90 6.44
CA MET A 354 15.59 -13.13 5.46
C MET A 354 15.96 -14.62 5.43
N ASP A 355 15.76 -15.32 4.31
CA ASP A 355 16.06 -16.77 4.17
C ASP A 355 17.49 -17.10 4.63
N GLY A 356 17.63 -18.05 5.54
CA GLY A 356 18.92 -18.46 6.11
C GLY A 356 19.73 -19.40 5.20
N PRO A 357 19.18 -20.57 4.82
CA PRO A 357 19.92 -21.58 4.08
C PRO A 357 20.41 -21.15 2.69
N TYR A 358 19.75 -20.19 2.04
CA TYR A 358 19.96 -19.89 0.62
C TYR A 358 20.37 -18.44 0.30
N THR A 359 20.47 -17.54 1.29
CA THR A 359 21.07 -16.21 1.08
C THR A 359 22.60 -16.35 0.96
N GLY A 360 23.05 -16.65 -0.26
CA GLY A 360 24.45 -16.92 -0.59
C GLY A 360 25.38 -15.70 -0.53
N ASN A 361 26.68 -15.94 -0.63
CA ASN A 361 27.73 -14.92 -0.57
C ASN A 361 27.60 -13.78 -1.59
N GLY A 362 26.87 -13.97 -2.70
CA GLY A 362 26.52 -12.86 -3.61
C GLY A 362 25.70 -11.74 -2.96
N TYR A 363 25.02 -12.02 -1.84
CA TYR A 363 24.29 -11.03 -1.05
C TYR A 363 25.11 -10.46 0.14
N MET A 364 26.41 -10.77 0.24
CA MET A 364 27.29 -10.13 1.21
C MET A 364 27.37 -8.62 0.95
N ASN A 365 27.19 -7.79 1.99
CA ASN A 365 27.11 -6.32 1.90
C ASN A 365 26.05 -5.80 0.88
N TYR A 366 25.05 -6.62 0.55
CA TYR A 366 23.95 -6.24 -0.32
C TYR A 366 23.10 -5.15 0.31
N LYS A 367 22.55 -4.27 -0.53
CA LYS A 367 21.62 -3.22 -0.11
C LYS A 367 20.26 -3.55 -0.69
N PHE A 368 19.22 -3.29 0.08
CA PHE A 368 17.83 -3.47 -0.30
C PHE A 368 16.97 -2.46 0.47
N SER A 369 15.73 -2.30 0.07
CA SER A 369 14.71 -1.55 0.80
C SER A 369 13.32 -1.91 0.26
N PHE A 370 12.28 -1.55 0.99
CA PHE A 370 10.89 -1.75 0.60
C PHE A 370 10.08 -0.48 0.88
N ALA A 371 9.00 -0.31 0.13
CA ALA A 371 7.89 0.60 0.42
C ALA A 371 6.70 -0.29 0.79
N ASN A 372 5.89 0.13 1.76
CA ASN A 372 4.79 -0.66 2.30
C ASN A 372 3.76 0.30 2.90
N SER A 373 2.58 0.32 2.31
CA SER A 373 1.51 1.24 2.69
C SER A 373 0.19 0.51 2.90
N ILE A 374 -0.70 1.13 3.68
CA ILE A 374 -2.14 0.91 3.60
C ILE A 374 -2.87 2.25 3.44
N GLY A 375 -4.04 2.22 2.80
CA GLY A 375 -4.87 3.39 2.55
C GLY A 375 -6.15 3.41 3.38
N PHE A 376 -6.67 4.61 3.60
CA PHE A 376 -7.93 4.87 4.28
C PHE A 376 -8.71 5.92 3.50
N THR A 377 -10.03 5.70 3.35
CA THR A 377 -10.96 6.62 2.67
C THR A 377 -11.99 7.12 3.67
N ARG A 378 -12.25 8.43 3.66
CA ARG A 378 -13.20 9.10 4.56
C ARG A 378 -14.64 8.66 4.31
N ILE A 379 -15.39 8.51 5.40
CA ILE A 379 -16.80 8.12 5.39
C ILE A 379 -17.71 9.05 6.19
N ASP A 380 -17.21 9.95 7.04
CA ASP A 380 -18.08 10.93 7.67
C ASP A 380 -18.61 11.95 6.65
N THR A 381 -19.89 12.29 6.79
CA THR A 381 -20.56 13.30 5.97
C THR A 381 -21.71 13.93 6.75
N THR A 382 -22.44 14.86 6.12
CA THR A 382 -23.69 15.40 6.67
C THR A 382 -24.80 15.41 5.64
N TYR A 383 -26.05 15.48 6.09
CA TYR A 383 -27.23 15.70 5.28
C TYR A 383 -28.10 16.82 5.86
N GLN A 384 -29.00 17.38 5.06
CA GLN A 384 -29.97 18.39 5.51
C GLN A 384 -31.38 17.99 5.08
N VAL A 385 -32.36 18.30 5.94
CA VAL A 385 -33.79 18.20 5.61
C VAL A 385 -34.26 19.55 5.08
N VAL A 386 -34.95 19.53 3.94
CA VAL A 386 -35.45 20.69 3.21
C VAL A 386 -36.98 20.60 3.12
N HIS A 387 -37.67 21.34 3.98
CA HIS A 387 -39.13 21.45 3.99
C HIS A 387 -39.57 22.60 3.07
N GLN A 388 -40.35 22.30 2.03
CA GLN A 388 -40.81 23.26 1.03
C GLN A 388 -42.32 23.47 1.13
N TYR A 389 -42.76 24.72 1.15
CA TYR A 389 -44.16 25.10 1.40
C TYR A 389 -44.74 25.80 0.18
N TYR A 390 -45.88 25.31 -0.31
CA TYR A 390 -46.51 25.76 -1.55
C TYR A 390 -47.99 26.11 -1.37
N THR A 391 -48.45 27.14 -2.10
CA THR A 391 -49.85 27.59 -2.12
C THR A 391 -50.42 27.61 -3.53
N SER A 392 -51.59 27.02 -3.72
CA SER A 392 -52.49 27.36 -4.84
C SER A 392 -53.43 28.48 -4.39
N VAL A 393 -53.54 29.55 -5.18
CA VAL A 393 -54.52 30.62 -4.97
C VAL A 393 -55.66 30.47 -5.98
N ASP A 394 -56.89 30.39 -5.48
CA ASP A 394 -58.14 30.27 -6.27
C ASP A 394 -58.15 29.12 -7.30
N GLY A 395 -57.36 28.07 -7.05
CA GLY A 395 -57.21 26.92 -7.94
C GLY A 395 -56.21 27.11 -9.09
N GLY A 396 -55.34 28.12 -8.99
CA GLY A 396 -54.17 28.29 -9.86
C GLY A 396 -53.02 27.31 -9.57
N ASP A 397 -51.89 27.52 -10.23
CA ASP A 397 -50.66 26.74 -9.98
C ASP A 397 -50.13 26.92 -8.55
N TYR A 398 -49.39 25.93 -8.05
CA TYR A 398 -48.74 25.99 -6.73
C TYR A 398 -47.46 26.85 -6.78
N GLU A 399 -47.46 27.99 -6.09
CA GLU A 399 -46.28 28.85 -5.92
C GLU A 399 -45.61 28.61 -4.55
N LEU A 400 -44.28 28.72 -4.49
CA LEU A 400 -43.48 28.48 -3.27
C LEU A 400 -43.60 29.65 -2.29
N ASP A 401 -44.25 29.45 -1.15
CA ASP A 401 -44.30 30.39 -0.01
C ASP A 401 -42.93 30.56 0.65
N GLY A 402 -42.17 29.47 0.73
CA GLY A 402 -40.86 29.48 1.37
C GLY A 402 -40.31 28.09 1.68
N THR A 403 -39.20 28.07 2.42
CA THR A 403 -38.44 26.85 2.72
C THR A 403 -37.89 26.94 4.14
N VAL A 404 -37.88 25.81 4.85
CA VAL A 404 -37.14 25.62 6.10
C VAL A 404 -36.10 24.53 5.86
N VAL A 405 -34.84 24.82 6.21
CA VAL A 405 -33.73 23.87 6.12
C VAL A 405 -33.24 23.56 7.53
N SER A 406 -32.95 22.30 7.83
CA SER A 406 -32.36 21.90 9.11
C SER A 406 -30.91 22.39 9.23
N ASP A 407 -30.38 22.45 10.45
CA ASP A 407 -28.93 22.37 10.62
C ASP A 407 -28.39 21.05 10.01
N PRO A 408 -27.11 20.98 9.59
CA PRO A 408 -26.54 19.74 9.05
C PRO A 408 -26.52 18.62 10.09
N ILE A 409 -27.02 17.45 9.69
CA ILE A 409 -27.11 16.24 10.52
C ILE A 409 -26.00 15.27 10.09
N SER A 410 -25.20 14.78 11.02
CA SER A 410 -24.13 13.80 10.75
C SER A 410 -24.67 12.44 10.28
N GLY A 411 -23.92 11.80 9.39
CA GLY A 411 -24.14 10.43 8.92
C GLY A 411 -22.90 9.89 8.21
N MET A 412 -22.94 8.64 7.76
CA MET A 412 -21.83 7.98 7.05
C MET A 412 -22.14 7.78 5.56
N VAL A 413 -21.10 7.80 4.73
CA VAL A 413 -21.19 7.51 3.29
C VAL A 413 -21.70 6.08 3.08
N GLY A 414 -22.86 5.96 2.45
CA GLY A 414 -23.60 4.71 2.26
C GLY A 414 -24.84 4.55 3.15
N ASP A 415 -25.00 5.35 4.21
CA ASP A 415 -26.23 5.36 5.02
C ASP A 415 -27.46 5.69 4.16
N VAL A 416 -28.58 5.03 4.43
CA VAL A 416 -29.85 5.26 3.75
C VAL A 416 -30.81 6.04 4.65
N ILE A 417 -31.13 7.26 4.26
CA ILE A 417 -32.09 8.12 4.96
C ILE A 417 -33.42 8.12 4.21
N ASN A 418 -34.50 7.67 4.84
CA ASN A 418 -35.84 7.71 4.27
C ASN A 418 -36.56 9.01 4.67
N ALA A 419 -37.02 9.79 3.71
CA ALA A 419 -37.79 11.00 3.95
C ALA A 419 -39.11 10.73 4.70
N ALA A 420 -39.67 9.53 4.57
CA ALA A 420 -40.86 9.07 5.26
C ALA A 420 -40.69 8.95 6.80
N ASP A 421 -39.47 8.71 7.28
CA ASP A 421 -39.16 8.58 8.72
C ASP A 421 -38.90 9.94 9.40
N ILE A 422 -38.82 11.02 8.62
CA ILE A 422 -38.56 12.39 9.10
C ILE A 422 -39.86 13.05 9.60
N GLU A 423 -39.76 13.79 10.72
CA GLU A 423 -40.87 14.54 11.30
C GLU A 423 -41.46 15.55 10.30
N LYS A 424 -42.79 15.52 10.13
CA LYS A 424 -43.49 16.32 9.12
C LYS A 424 -43.98 17.66 9.72
N LEU A 425 -43.32 18.76 9.36
CA LEU A 425 -43.59 20.11 9.87
C LEU A 425 -44.77 20.78 9.13
N LEU A 426 -46.00 20.53 9.58
CA LEU A 426 -47.25 20.98 8.93
C LEU A 426 -47.59 22.49 9.09
N GLN A 427 -46.69 23.33 9.61
CA GLN A 427 -46.94 24.77 9.81
C GLN A 427 -45.79 25.62 9.27
N TYR A 428 -46.13 26.71 8.56
CA TYR A 428 -45.17 27.71 8.09
C TYR A 428 -45.77 29.13 8.17
N GLY A 429 -45.09 29.99 8.94
CA GLY A 429 -45.67 31.26 9.40
C GLY A 429 -46.92 31.02 10.26
N ASP A 430 -47.93 31.86 10.10
CA ASP A 430 -49.23 31.74 10.79
C ASP A 430 -50.18 30.69 10.16
N ASN A 431 -49.68 29.78 9.31
CA ASN A 431 -50.50 28.97 8.41
C ASN A 431 -50.23 27.46 8.52
N GLU A 432 -51.28 26.67 8.36
CA GLU A 432 -51.26 25.20 8.31
C GLU A 432 -51.23 24.69 6.86
N TYR A 433 -50.51 23.60 6.61
CA TYR A 433 -50.35 22.95 5.31
C TYR A 433 -50.56 21.43 5.45
N THR A 434 -50.85 20.76 4.35
CA THR A 434 -50.90 19.30 4.27
C THR A 434 -49.62 18.75 3.66
N TYR A 435 -49.14 17.60 4.14
CA TYR A 435 -48.04 16.87 3.50
C TYR A 435 -48.47 16.39 2.10
N TYR A 436 -47.67 16.71 1.09
CA TYR A 436 -47.92 16.37 -0.31
C TYR A 436 -47.06 15.19 -0.79
N GLY A 437 -45.75 15.28 -0.58
CA GLY A 437 -44.79 14.29 -1.07
C GLY A 437 -43.38 14.50 -0.51
N ASP A 438 -42.47 13.60 -0.83
CA ASP A 438 -41.04 13.72 -0.54
C ASP A 438 -40.18 12.99 -1.59
N ASN A 439 -38.87 13.19 -1.54
CA ASN A 439 -37.93 12.59 -2.50
C ASN A 439 -37.59 11.11 -2.23
N GLY A 440 -38.35 10.41 -1.38
CA GLY A 440 -38.18 8.99 -1.11
C GLY A 440 -37.03 8.69 -0.16
N SER A 441 -36.05 7.90 -0.58
CA SER A 441 -34.83 7.62 0.20
C SER A 441 -33.58 8.06 -0.56
N ILE A 442 -32.62 8.59 0.20
CA ILE A 442 -31.29 8.95 -0.32
C ILE A 442 -30.23 8.05 0.31
N SER A 443 -29.20 7.70 -0.46
CA SER A 443 -27.95 7.16 0.06
C SER A 443 -26.94 8.29 0.22
N LEU A 444 -26.36 8.46 1.41
CA LEU A 444 -25.44 9.56 1.67
C LEU A 444 -24.12 9.39 0.91
N VAL A 445 -23.61 10.47 0.35
CA VAL A 445 -22.30 10.56 -0.30
C VAL A 445 -21.39 11.58 0.40
N LEU A 446 -20.11 11.59 0.03
CA LEU A 446 -19.12 12.46 0.67
C LEU A 446 -19.38 13.96 0.40
N ASP A 447 -19.94 14.30 -0.76
CA ASP A 447 -20.41 15.66 -1.05
C ASP A 447 -21.74 15.95 -0.34
N ALA A 448 -21.61 16.42 0.91
CA ALA A 448 -22.72 16.84 1.76
C ALA A 448 -23.65 17.91 1.15
N SER A 449 -23.22 18.63 0.10
CA SER A 449 -24.11 19.58 -0.60
C SER A 449 -25.20 18.88 -1.43
N THR A 450 -25.01 17.61 -1.76
CA THR A 450 -25.97 16.77 -2.50
C THR A 450 -26.89 15.95 -1.60
N ASN A 451 -26.54 15.79 -0.32
CA ASN A 451 -27.28 15.00 0.67
C ASN A 451 -28.52 15.76 1.20
N LEU A 452 -29.53 15.92 0.35
CA LEU A 452 -30.76 16.68 0.66
C LEU A 452 -31.98 15.77 0.70
N VAL A 453 -32.65 15.74 1.85
CA VAL A 453 -33.95 15.10 2.04
C VAL A 453 -35.02 16.17 1.82
N ILE A 454 -35.81 16.08 0.75
CA ILE A 454 -36.77 17.12 0.35
C ILE A 454 -38.19 16.64 0.68
N ILE A 455 -38.95 17.48 1.39
CA ILE A 455 -40.32 17.19 1.83
C ILE A 455 -41.22 18.38 1.46
N GLU A 456 -42.30 18.12 0.73
CA GLU A 456 -43.19 19.12 0.16
C GLU A 456 -44.53 19.17 0.90
N TYR A 457 -45.02 20.39 1.16
CA TYR A 457 -46.28 20.67 1.84
C TYR A 457 -47.12 21.65 1.04
N HIS A 458 -48.39 21.30 0.79
CA HIS A 458 -49.32 22.09 -0.02
C HIS A 458 -50.49 22.61 0.83
N ARG A 459 -50.96 23.81 0.51
CA ARG A 459 -52.25 24.35 0.95
C ARG A 459 -52.98 25.02 -0.21
N ASP A 460 -54.31 25.09 -0.09
CA ASP A 460 -55.15 25.83 -1.03
C ASP A 460 -55.72 27.07 -0.33
N TYR A 461 -55.63 28.23 -0.97
CA TYR A 461 -56.17 29.49 -0.47
C TYR A 461 -57.19 30.06 -1.46
N THR A 462 -58.42 30.30 -1.00
CA THR A 462 -59.43 31.02 -1.78
C THR A 462 -59.49 32.48 -1.35
N THR A 463 -59.43 33.43 -2.29
CA THR A 463 -59.60 34.84 -1.95
C THR A 463 -61.02 35.08 -1.40
N PRO A 464 -61.17 35.76 -0.24
CA PRO A 464 -62.49 36.04 0.31
C PRO A 464 -63.32 36.90 -0.66
N VAL A 465 -64.44 36.36 -1.13
CA VAL A 465 -65.38 37.11 -1.96
C VAL A 465 -65.91 38.28 -1.15
N ASP A 466 -65.66 39.50 -1.61
CA ASP A 466 -66.12 40.73 -0.96
C ASP A 466 -67.66 40.68 -0.83
N PRO A 467 -68.22 40.74 0.39
CA PRO A 467 -69.68 40.70 0.58
C PRO A 467 -70.29 41.99 0.06
N GLY A 468 -70.67 41.97 -1.22
CA GLY A 468 -71.16 43.13 -1.96
C GLY A 468 -72.23 43.93 -1.21
N ASP A 469 -72.09 45.25 -1.30
CA ASP A 469 -72.98 46.23 -0.65
C ASP A 469 -74.46 45.86 -0.92
N PRO A 470 -75.32 45.75 0.11
CA PRO A 470 -76.64 45.17 -0.04
C PRO A 470 -77.54 46.01 -0.96
N ASP A 471 -78.19 45.34 -1.94
CA ASP A 471 -78.98 45.96 -3.00
C ASP A 471 -79.98 47.02 -2.49
N ASP A 472 -79.95 48.20 -3.11
CA ASP A 472 -80.93 49.26 -2.90
C ASP A 472 -82.32 48.76 -3.36
N PRO A 473 -83.34 48.71 -2.46
CA PRO A 473 -84.64 48.07 -2.75
C PRO A 473 -85.56 48.90 -3.67
N ASN A 474 -85.01 49.64 -4.64
CA ASN A 474 -85.74 50.60 -5.48
C ASN A 474 -85.68 50.32 -6.98
N ASN A 475 -86.88 50.24 -7.57
CA ASN A 475 -87.20 50.20 -9.01
C ASN A 475 -87.00 48.83 -9.73
N PRO A 476 -87.85 48.49 -10.72
CA PRO A 476 -88.50 47.18 -10.65
C PRO A 476 -88.52 46.38 -11.97
N ASP A 477 -88.96 45.12 -11.86
CA ASP A 477 -89.19 44.22 -12.99
C ASP A 477 -90.06 44.80 -14.10
N LYS A 478 -89.70 44.48 -15.36
CA LYS A 478 -90.68 44.35 -16.45
C LYS A 478 -90.37 43.15 -17.37
N PRO A 479 -91.41 42.54 -17.98
CA PRO A 479 -91.30 41.30 -18.76
C PRO A 479 -91.03 41.60 -20.27
N VAL A 480 -90.91 40.64 -21.20
CA VAL A 480 -91.62 39.34 -21.35
C VAL A 480 -90.83 38.31 -22.19
N ASP A 481 -91.02 37.03 -21.84
CA ASP A 481 -91.26 35.79 -22.63
C ASP A 481 -91.59 35.94 -24.15
N PRO A 482 -91.52 34.90 -25.03
CA PRO A 482 -91.03 33.50 -24.85
C PRO A 482 -90.09 32.97 -25.96
N ASP A 483 -89.56 31.74 -25.82
CA ASP A 483 -89.79 30.65 -26.82
C ASP A 483 -89.31 29.25 -26.33
N ASN A 484 -89.93 28.20 -26.88
CA ASN A 484 -89.80 26.74 -26.57
C ASN A 484 -89.75 26.00 -27.95
N PRO A 485 -89.48 24.67 -28.13
CA PRO A 485 -89.37 23.58 -27.14
C PRO A 485 -88.32 22.45 -27.37
N GLY A 486 -88.17 21.57 -26.37
CA GLY A 486 -87.83 20.13 -26.50
C GLY A 486 -86.39 19.77 -26.87
N GLU A 487 -85.91 18.53 -26.74
CA GLU A 487 -86.36 17.24 -26.16
C GLU A 487 -85.06 16.49 -25.77
N ASP A 488 -84.95 15.42 -24.98
CA ASP A 488 -85.64 14.71 -23.89
C ASP A 488 -84.69 13.52 -23.53
N VAL A 489 -85.05 12.64 -22.59
CA VAL A 489 -84.24 11.56 -21.97
C VAL A 489 -83.48 10.59 -22.89
N ASN A 490 -82.40 9.96 -22.36
CA ASN A 490 -82.41 8.52 -21.96
C ASN A 490 -81.14 8.02 -21.23
N ASP A 491 -81.37 7.05 -20.33
CA ASP A 491 -80.45 6.15 -19.60
C ASP A 491 -80.53 4.73 -20.30
N PRO A 492 -80.05 3.55 -19.81
CA PRO A 492 -79.24 3.22 -18.61
C PRO A 492 -78.14 2.10 -18.79
N ASP A 493 -77.54 1.70 -17.66
CA ASP A 493 -77.10 0.33 -17.24
C ASP A 493 -75.92 -0.46 -17.88
N ILE A 494 -74.92 -0.78 -17.03
CA ILE A 494 -74.60 -2.11 -16.39
C ILE A 494 -74.50 -3.38 -17.31
N PRO A 495 -73.52 -4.33 -17.14
CA PRO A 495 -73.08 -4.94 -15.86
C PRO A 495 -71.59 -5.34 -15.66
N THR A 496 -71.33 -5.99 -14.51
CA THR A 496 -70.07 -6.58 -13.99
C THR A 496 -69.93 -8.11 -14.23
N THR A 497 -68.73 -8.69 -14.00
CA THR A 497 -68.37 -10.07 -13.48
C THR A 497 -66.92 -10.46 -13.89
N GLY A 498 -66.17 -11.38 -13.27
CA GLY A 498 -66.35 -12.17 -12.02
C GLY A 498 -65.50 -13.49 -11.99
N GLY A 499 -64.95 -13.90 -10.83
CA GLY A 499 -64.17 -15.16 -10.59
C GLY A 499 -62.64 -14.95 -10.45
N THR A 500 -61.83 -15.57 -9.56
CA THR A 500 -61.87 -16.82 -8.74
C THR A 500 -61.74 -18.13 -9.58
N ASP A 501 -61.06 -19.24 -9.23
CA ASP A 501 -60.46 -19.89 -8.03
C ASP A 501 -59.33 -20.89 -8.45
N THR A 502 -58.43 -21.58 -7.70
CA THR A 502 -57.72 -21.53 -6.36
C THR A 502 -56.61 -22.64 -6.32
N ASN A 503 -55.76 -22.70 -5.26
CA ASN A 503 -54.97 -23.87 -4.73
C ASN A 503 -53.64 -24.31 -5.41
N THR A 504 -52.71 -25.12 -4.82
CA THR A 504 -52.20 -25.39 -3.42
C THR A 504 -51.01 -26.40 -3.43
N GLY A 505 -49.95 -26.17 -2.63
CA GLY A 505 -48.98 -27.20 -2.11
C GLY A 505 -47.93 -27.79 -3.09
N ASP A 506 -46.96 -28.63 -2.69
CA ASP A 506 -46.37 -28.94 -1.36
C ASP A 506 -44.97 -29.66 -1.50
N ASN A 507 -44.14 -29.67 -0.44
CA ASN A 507 -42.96 -30.52 -0.07
C ASN A 507 -42.11 -31.34 -1.10
N GLY A 508 -40.78 -31.50 -0.84
CA GLY A 508 -40.14 -32.82 -1.09
C GLY A 508 -38.62 -33.07 -1.36
N ASN A 509 -37.68 -32.65 -0.51
CA ASN A 509 -36.55 -33.47 0.04
C ASN A 509 -35.45 -34.23 -0.81
N SER A 510 -34.18 -34.11 -0.35
CA SER A 510 -33.06 -35.12 -0.30
C SER A 510 -32.12 -35.46 -1.50
N GLY A 511 -30.80 -35.54 -1.20
CA GLY A 511 -29.72 -36.23 -1.94
C GLY A 511 -28.58 -35.29 -2.36
N ASN A 512 -27.39 -35.18 -1.74
CA ASN A 512 -26.40 -36.10 -1.11
C ASN A 512 -25.61 -36.99 -2.09
N GLU A 513 -24.32 -36.67 -2.29
CA GLU A 513 -23.21 -37.63 -2.20
C GLU A 513 -21.84 -36.94 -2.04
N SER A 514 -20.83 -37.70 -1.62
CA SER A 514 -19.49 -37.23 -1.22
C SER A 514 -18.39 -38.14 -1.79
N ILE A 515 -17.25 -37.58 -2.19
CA ILE A 515 -16.06 -38.35 -2.58
C ILE A 515 -14.82 -37.76 -1.88
N SER A 516 -13.91 -38.65 -1.48
CA SER A 516 -12.65 -38.38 -0.80
C SER A 516 -11.48 -38.25 -1.79
N ASP A 517 -10.29 -37.87 -1.32
CA ASP A 517 -9.21 -38.85 -1.13
C ASP A 517 -8.03 -38.26 -0.35
N ASP A 518 -7.36 -39.09 0.45
CA ASP A 518 -6.08 -38.82 1.09
C ASP A 518 -4.92 -38.89 0.06
N GLU A 519 -3.77 -38.32 0.40
CA GLU A 519 -2.48 -39.05 0.46
C GLU A 519 -1.41 -38.14 1.11
N THR A 520 -0.57 -38.67 1.99
CA THR A 520 0.48 -37.90 2.70
C THR A 520 1.88 -38.47 2.45
N PRO A 521 2.83 -37.66 1.96
CA PRO A 521 4.25 -38.03 1.92
C PRO A 521 5.00 -37.55 3.17
N LEU A 522 5.56 -38.51 3.90
CA LEU A 522 6.36 -38.34 5.13
C LEU A 522 7.53 -37.34 5.00
N ALA A 523 7.72 -36.50 6.02
CA ALA A 523 8.88 -35.62 6.15
C ALA A 523 10.19 -36.37 6.49
N PRO A 524 11.36 -35.94 5.97
CA PRO A 524 12.67 -36.36 6.47
C PRO A 524 13.02 -35.58 7.75
N ALA A 525 13.31 -36.27 8.85
CA ALA A 525 13.74 -35.64 10.08
C ALA A 525 15.27 -35.60 10.20
N THR A 526 15.83 -34.45 10.58
CA THR A 526 17.09 -34.37 11.34
C THR A 526 17.19 -33.07 12.16
N GLY A 527 17.12 -33.19 13.49
CA GLY A 527 18.07 -32.47 14.34
C GLY A 527 19.48 -33.09 14.19
N ASP A 528 20.55 -32.53 14.73
CA ASP A 528 20.61 -31.79 15.98
C ASP A 528 21.77 -30.76 15.97
N THR A 529 21.91 -30.04 17.08
CA THR A 529 22.92 -29.07 17.45
C THR A 529 24.38 -29.48 17.18
N SER A 530 25.20 -28.48 16.81
CA SER A 530 26.66 -28.54 16.88
C SER A 530 27.24 -27.13 17.05
N ASN A 531 28.04 -26.93 18.10
CA ASN A 531 28.62 -25.62 18.41
C ASN A 531 29.73 -25.24 17.42
N LEU A 532 29.65 -24.05 16.82
CA LEU A 532 30.81 -23.38 16.22
C LEU A 532 30.92 -21.96 16.79
N ALA A 533 32.00 -21.70 17.53
CA ALA A 533 32.21 -20.41 18.18
C ALA A 533 32.77 -19.38 17.18
N VAL A 534 31.90 -18.51 16.66
CA VAL A 534 32.32 -17.36 15.86
C VAL A 534 32.93 -16.29 16.77
N VAL A 535 34.18 -15.91 16.52
CA VAL A 535 34.88 -14.88 17.28
C VAL A 535 34.45 -13.50 16.79
N LEU A 536 33.50 -12.89 17.50
CA LEU A 536 33.00 -11.55 17.20
C LEU A 536 34.12 -10.50 17.36
N THR A 537 34.61 -9.97 16.24
CA THR A 537 35.53 -8.82 16.23
C THR A 537 34.73 -7.57 15.86
N VAL A 538 34.38 -6.77 16.86
CA VAL A 538 33.55 -5.57 16.69
C VAL A 538 34.34 -4.47 15.97
N VAL A 539 33.87 -4.06 14.79
CA VAL A 539 34.30 -2.84 14.11
C VAL A 539 33.07 -1.94 13.96
N VAL A 540 33.06 -0.83 14.69
CA VAL A 540 31.99 0.17 14.60
C VAL A 540 32.26 1.07 13.40
N MET A 541 31.47 0.94 12.33
CA MET A 541 31.49 1.90 11.22
C MET A 541 30.33 2.88 11.38
N VAL A 542 30.67 4.18 11.42
CA VAL A 542 29.68 5.27 11.43
C VAL A 542 29.27 5.56 9.99
N SER A 543 28.07 5.14 9.61
CA SER A 543 27.49 5.32 8.27
C SER A 543 27.14 6.79 7.99
N ALA A 544 28.07 7.55 7.41
CA ALA A 544 27.85 8.95 7.02
C ALA A 544 28.33 9.22 5.58
N LEU A 545 27.37 9.29 4.64
CA LEU A 545 27.46 9.77 3.25
C LEU A 545 28.82 9.60 2.51
N ALA A 546 28.96 8.49 1.80
CA ALA A 546 29.77 8.42 0.57
C ALA A 546 28.82 8.39 -0.64
N VAL A 547 28.69 9.51 -1.35
CA VAL A 547 27.82 9.65 -2.54
C VAL A 547 28.65 9.47 -3.81
N VAL A 548 28.12 8.71 -4.78
CA VAL A 548 28.75 8.47 -6.09
C VAL A 548 28.90 9.78 -6.87
N VAL A 549 30.11 10.05 -7.38
CA VAL A 549 30.41 11.24 -8.20
C VAL A 549 30.82 10.83 -9.62
N LEU A 550 29.83 10.62 -10.50
CA LEU A 550 30.08 10.46 -11.94
C LEU A 550 30.39 11.82 -12.59
N ARG A 551 31.66 12.07 -12.94
CA ARG A 551 32.11 13.30 -13.60
C ARG A 551 31.68 13.37 -15.07
N LYS A 552 30.60 14.10 -15.34
CA LYS A 552 30.20 14.49 -16.69
C LYS A 552 31.26 15.43 -17.31
N LYS A 553 31.87 15.03 -18.44
CA LYS A 553 32.84 15.84 -19.20
C LYS A 553 32.22 17.16 -19.69
N ALA A 554 32.97 18.26 -19.57
CA ALA A 554 32.69 19.54 -20.22
C ALA A 554 34.01 20.26 -20.57
N HIS A 555 34.01 20.97 -21.71
CA HIS A 555 35.16 21.58 -22.37
C HIS A 555 36.08 22.46 -21.49
N ASN A 556 37.40 22.24 -21.60
CA ASN A 556 38.26 22.98 -22.55
C ASN A 556 39.49 22.17 -22.94
#